data_AF-A0A3C1KPB4-F1
#
_entry.id   AF-A0A3C1KPB4-F1
#
_cell.length_a   1.000
_cell.length_b   1.000
_cell.length_c   1.000
_cell.angle_alpha   90.00
_cell.angle_beta   90.00
_cell.angle_gamma   90.00
#
_symmetry.space_group_name_H-M   'P 1'
#
loop_
_entity.id
_entity.type
_entity.pdbx_description
1 polymer ?
#
loop_
_entity_poly.entity_id
_entity_poly.type
_entity_poly.pdbx_seq_one_letter_code
_entity_poly.pdbx_strand_id
1 'polypeptide(L)'
;PWPGDIVEQWVAATRDAEDLDVAGVIGAVSCTPLNSAVLAAYDAPFPDARYKAGALVFPSLIPTHTEMAGAAENRRTWAFLSHWQKPFVTAFS
;
A
#
# COMPACT_ATOMS: atom_id res chain seq x y z
N PRO A 1 -9.91 -14.56 5.04
CA PRO A 1 -11.03 -13.60 5.18
C PRO A 1 -10.49 -12.19 4.97
N TRP A 2 -11.32 -11.22 4.62
CA TRP A 2 -10.89 -9.82 4.62
C TRP A 2 -10.89 -9.27 6.07
N PRO A 3 -9.91 -8.44 6.47
CA PRO A 3 -8.64 -8.17 5.78
C PRO A 3 -7.70 -9.38 5.88
N GLY A 4 -6.91 -9.67 4.85
CA GLY A 4 -5.96 -10.79 4.92
C GLY A 4 -4.76 -10.49 5.81
N ASP A 5 -4.11 -11.52 6.37
CA ASP A 5 -2.99 -11.43 7.32
C ASP A 5 -1.86 -10.48 6.87
N ILE A 6 -1.57 -10.44 5.56
CA ILE A 6 -0.53 -9.56 4.98
C ILE A 6 -0.84 -8.08 5.27
N VAL A 7 -2.10 -7.66 5.12
CA VAL A 7 -2.51 -6.27 5.34
C VAL A 7 -2.43 -5.94 6.82
N GLU A 8 -2.89 -6.83 7.70
CA GLU A 8 -2.83 -6.62 9.15
C GLU A 8 -1.39 -6.48 9.64
N GLN A 9 -0.49 -7.34 9.16
CA GLN A 9 0.93 -7.30 9.51
C GLN A 9 1.60 -6.02 9.00
N TRP A 10 1.30 -5.58 7.77
CA TRP A 10 1.82 -4.32 7.25
C TRP A 10 1.36 -3.13 8.11
N VAL A 11 0.05 -3.05 8.38
CA VAL A 11 -0.51 -1.98 9.22
C VAL A 11 0.16 -1.96 10.59
N ALA A 12 0.34 -3.11 11.23
CA ALA A 12 1.02 -3.21 12.52
C ALA A 12 2.49 -2.77 12.43
N ALA A 13 3.24 -3.25 11.44
CA ALA A 13 4.67 -2.96 11.29
C ALA A 13 4.96 -1.48 11.05
N THR A 14 4.06 -0.76 10.36
CA THR A 14 4.26 0.65 10.00
C THR A 14 3.69 1.64 11.02
N ARG A 15 2.73 1.23 11.86
CA ARG A 15 2.09 2.10 12.85
C ARG A 15 3.07 2.64 13.88
N ASP A 16 3.99 1.81 14.35
CA ASP A 16 4.90 2.13 15.45
C ASP A 16 6.34 2.41 14.97
N ALA A 17 6.56 2.43 13.66
CA ALA A 17 7.88 2.63 13.08
C ALA A 17 8.26 4.12 12.96
N GLU A 18 9.49 4.45 13.33
CA GLU A 18 10.06 5.82 13.19
C GLU A 18 10.72 6.04 11.81
N ASP A 19 11.01 4.97 11.09
CA ASP A 19 11.58 4.99 9.74
C ASP A 19 11.07 3.78 8.93
N LEU A 20 11.18 3.87 7.60
CA LEU A 20 10.83 2.81 6.67
C LEU A 20 11.95 2.62 5.64
N ASP A 21 12.50 1.42 5.55
CA ASP A 21 13.44 1.04 4.49
C ASP A 21 12.67 0.88 3.16
N VAL A 22 12.55 1.97 2.39
CA VAL A 22 11.74 2.02 1.18
C VAL A 22 12.33 1.12 0.10
N ALA A 23 13.62 1.24 -0.21
CA ALA A 23 14.31 0.33 -1.12
C ALA A 23 14.18 -1.14 -0.67
N GLY A 24 14.37 -1.43 0.61
CA GLY A 24 14.22 -2.79 1.15
C GLY A 24 12.83 -3.37 0.92
N VAL A 25 11.78 -2.60 1.20
CA VAL A 25 10.38 -3.01 0.95
C VAL A 25 10.16 -3.29 -0.53
N ILE A 26 10.58 -2.38 -1.42
CA ILE A 26 10.41 -2.55 -2.87
C ILE A 26 11.18 -3.76 -3.40
N GLY A 27 12.41 -3.97 -2.91
CA GLY A 27 13.19 -5.15 -3.24
C GLY A 27 12.51 -6.45 -2.81
N ALA A 28 11.93 -6.48 -1.60
CA ALA A 28 11.29 -7.66 -1.04
C ALA A 28 10.00 -8.06 -1.77
N VAL A 29 9.25 -7.10 -2.32
CA VAL A 29 7.98 -7.36 -3.03
C VAL A 29 8.16 -7.53 -4.54
N SER A 30 9.38 -7.42 -5.06
CA SER A 30 9.69 -7.59 -6.48
C SER A 30 10.10 -9.03 -6.79
N CYS A 31 9.42 -9.68 -7.75
CA CYS A 31 9.76 -11.06 -8.14
C CYS A 31 11.14 -11.20 -8.79
N THR A 32 11.61 -10.14 -9.46
CA THR A 32 12.94 -10.09 -10.06
C THR A 32 13.85 -9.19 -9.21
N PRO A 33 15.09 -9.61 -8.91
CA PRO A 33 16.04 -8.77 -8.20
C PRO A 33 16.26 -7.43 -8.91
N LEU A 34 16.09 -6.33 -8.17
CA LEU A 34 16.32 -4.99 -8.68
C LEU A 34 17.78 -4.60 -8.51
N ASN A 35 18.33 -3.87 -9.49
CA ASN A 35 19.68 -3.34 -9.38
C ASN A 35 19.73 -2.13 -8.41
N SER A 36 20.93 -1.77 -7.98
CA SER A 36 21.15 -0.70 -7.01
C SER A 36 20.67 0.68 -7.48
N ALA A 37 20.75 0.97 -8.78
CA ALA A 37 20.29 2.25 -9.32
C ALA A 37 18.76 2.38 -9.24
N VAL A 38 18.02 1.30 -9.47
CA VAL A 38 16.55 1.28 -9.32
C VAL A 38 16.15 1.44 -7.85
N LEU A 39 16.81 0.72 -6.95
CA LEU A 39 16.54 0.84 -5.51
C LEU A 39 16.81 2.26 -5.00
N ALA A 40 17.95 2.86 -5.39
CA ALA A 40 18.28 4.24 -5.05
C ALA A 40 17.26 5.25 -5.60
N ALA A 41 16.62 4.96 -6.74
CA ALA A 41 15.56 5.82 -7.29
C ALA A 41 14.28 5.79 -6.43
N TYR A 42 13.97 4.66 -5.78
CA TYR A 42 12.85 4.59 -4.83
C TYR A 42 13.14 5.33 -3.51
N ASP A 43 14.40 5.35 -3.08
CA ASP A 43 14.83 6.15 -1.91
C ASP A 43 14.96 7.64 -2.21
N ALA A 44 15.12 8.03 -3.48
CA ALA A 44 15.38 9.42 -3.89
C ALA A 44 14.41 10.48 -3.33
N PRO A 45 13.09 10.21 -3.18
CA PRO A 45 12.16 11.15 -2.55
C PRO A 45 12.35 11.33 -1.04
N PHE A 46 13.14 10.47 -0.39
CA PHE A 46 13.26 10.37 1.07
C PHE A 46 14.71 10.54 1.54
N PRO A 47 15.26 11.78 1.52
CA PRO A 47 16.62 12.04 1.98
C PRO A 47 16.90 11.60 3.43
N ASP A 48 15.87 11.62 4.29
CA ASP A 48 15.90 11.06 5.63
C ASP A 48 14.48 10.63 6.08
N ALA A 49 14.37 9.99 7.25
CA ALA A 49 13.12 9.45 7.79
C ALA A 49 11.98 10.48 7.93
N ARG A 50 12.29 11.77 8.12
CA ARG A 50 11.26 12.81 8.34
C ARG A 50 10.41 13.06 7.09
N TYR A 51 10.88 12.63 5.92
CA TYR A 51 10.15 12.71 4.66
C TYR A 51 9.21 11.51 4.45
N LYS A 52 9.24 10.49 5.33
CA LYS A 52 8.51 9.22 5.17
C LYS A 52 7.21 9.15 5.96
N ALA A 53 6.77 10.23 6.61
CA ALA A 53 5.53 10.25 7.39
C ALA A 53 4.31 9.77 6.57
N GLY A 54 4.21 10.17 5.30
CA GLY A 54 3.16 9.69 4.40
C GLY A 54 3.24 8.19 4.12
N ALA A 55 4.45 7.67 3.86
CA ALA A 55 4.67 6.25 3.59
C ALA A 55 4.37 5.37 4.81
N LEU A 56 4.70 5.86 6.02
CA LEU A 56 4.42 5.20 7.29
C LEU A 56 2.92 5.16 7.62
N VAL A 57 2.19 6.25 7.38
CA VAL A 57 0.76 6.33 7.71
C VAL A 57 -0.12 5.61 6.69
N PHE A 58 0.30 5.55 5.41
CA PHE A 58 -0.51 5.01 4.30
C PHE A 58 -1.20 3.66 4.60
N PRO A 59 -0.51 2.65 5.17
CA PRO A 59 -1.12 1.35 5.42
C PRO A 59 -2.27 1.44 6.41
N SER A 60 -2.17 2.30 7.43
CA SER A 60 -3.24 2.52 8.41
C SER A 60 -4.50 3.15 7.80
N LEU A 61 -4.43 3.65 6.55
CA LEU A 61 -5.57 4.19 5.81
C LEU A 61 -6.35 3.10 5.05
N ILE A 62 -5.86 1.87 4.97
CA ILE A 62 -6.58 0.76 4.33
C ILE A 62 -7.85 0.45 5.16
N PRO A 63 -9.06 0.55 4.60
CA PRO A 63 -10.28 0.30 5.36
C PRO A 63 -10.48 -1.20 5.65
N THR A 64 -9.96 -1.67 6.78
CA THR A 64 -10.06 -3.07 7.23
C THR A 64 -11.32 -3.36 8.05
N HIS A 65 -12.01 -2.33 8.55
CA HIS A 65 -13.29 -2.43 9.26
C HIS A 65 -14.37 -1.56 8.61
N THR A 66 -15.64 -1.93 8.80
CA THR A 66 -16.79 -1.29 8.12
C THR A 66 -17.01 0.18 8.49
N GLU A 67 -16.53 0.58 9.68
CA GLU A 67 -16.68 1.91 10.27
C GLU A 67 -15.47 2.82 9.99
N MET A 68 -14.42 2.31 9.36
CA MET A 68 -13.25 3.14 9.03
C MET A 68 -13.59 4.19 7.97
N ALA A 69 -12.92 5.34 8.05
CA ALA A 69 -13.00 6.37 7.02
C ALA A 69 -12.71 5.77 5.63
N GLY A 70 -13.49 6.17 4.62
CA GLY A 70 -13.38 5.63 3.26
C GLY A 70 -14.14 4.32 3.05
N ALA A 71 -14.56 3.59 4.09
CA ALA A 71 -15.28 2.33 3.92
C ALA A 71 -16.67 2.53 3.27
N ALA A 72 -17.41 3.59 3.66
CA ALA A 72 -18.70 3.92 3.08
C ALA A 72 -18.57 4.36 1.62
N GLU A 73 -17.56 5.17 1.31
CA GLU A 73 -17.22 5.63 -0.04
C GLU A 73 -16.81 4.45 -0.93
N ASN A 74 -15.98 3.53 -0.42
CA ASN A 74 -15.61 2.31 -1.13
C ASN A 74 -16.83 1.44 -1.44
N ARG A 75 -17.77 1.26 -0.50
CA ARG A 75 -19.02 0.51 -0.76
C ARG A 75 -19.87 1.15 -1.86
N ARG A 76 -20.02 2.48 -1.85
CA ARG A 76 -20.72 3.22 -2.92
C ARG A 76 -20.01 3.05 -4.26
N THR A 77 -18.68 3.11 -4.26
CA THR A 77 -17.84 2.92 -5.45
C THR A 77 -17.99 1.50 -5.99
N TRP A 78 -18.00 0.47 -5.14
CA TRP A 78 -18.25 -0.91 -5.56
C TRP A 78 -19.64 -1.10 -6.20
N ALA A 79 -20.67 -0.47 -5.66
CA ALA A 79 -22.01 -0.50 -6.26
C ALA A 79 -22.06 0.19 -7.64
N PHE A 80 -21.26 1.23 -7.85
CA PHE A 80 -21.09 1.82 -9.19
C PHE A 80 -20.32 0.88 -10.12
N LEU A 81 -19.18 0.35 -9.67
CA LEU A 81 -18.31 -0.53 -10.45
C LEU A 81 -19.01 -1.85 -10.83
N SER A 82 -19.96 -2.34 -10.04
CA SER A 82 -20.76 -3.53 -10.38
C SER A 82 -21.66 -3.34 -11.62
N HIS A 83 -21.86 -2.10 -12.06
CA HIS A 83 -22.61 -1.75 -13.26
C HIS A 83 -21.70 -1.22 -14.38
N TRP A 84 -20.37 -1.31 -14.22
CA TRP A 84 -19.41 -0.83 -15.22
C TRP A 84 -19.38 -1.75 -16.44
N GLN A 85 -19.74 -1.22 -17.61
CA GLN A 85 -19.82 -1.99 -18.87
C GLN A 85 -18.71 -1.64 -19.88
N LYS A 86 -17.86 -0.65 -19.58
CA LYS A 86 -16.69 -0.39 -20.43
C LYS A 86 -15.64 -1.47 -20.18
N PRO A 87 -14.73 -1.71 -21.13
CA PRO A 87 -13.65 -2.69 -20.94
C PRO A 87 -12.92 -2.49 -19.60
N PHE A 88 -12.72 -3.57 -18.86
CA PHE A 88 -12.02 -3.63 -17.57
C PHE A 88 -11.10 -4.85 -17.59
N VAL A 89 -9.80 -4.67 -17.30
CA VAL A 89 -8.78 -5.72 -17.34
C VAL A 89 -8.28 -6.00 -15.93
N THR A 90 -8.22 -7.28 -15.55
CA THR A 90 -7.55 -7.76 -14.34
C THR A 90 -6.21 -8.39 -14.73
N ALA A 91 -5.11 -7.89 -14.18
CA ALA A 91 -3.76 -8.38 -14.47
C ALA A 91 -2.98 -8.69 -13.19
N PHE A 92 -3.63 -9.40 -12.26
CA PHE A 92 -2.99 -9.96 -11.08
C PHE A 92 -2.47 -11.37 -11.41
N SER A 93 -1.31 -11.75 -10.87
CA SER A 93 -0.63 -13.04 -11.11
C SER A 93 -0.26 -13.73 -9.80
#